data_AF-A0A7W9MWB3-F1
#
_entry.id   AF-A0A7W9MWB3-F1
#
_cell.length_a   1.000
_cell.length_b   1.000
_cell.length_c   1.000
_cell.angle_alpha   90.00
_cell.angle_beta   90.00
_cell.angle_gamma   90.00
#
_symmetry.space_group_name_H-M   'P 1'
#
loop_
_entity.id
_entity.type
_entity.pdbx_description
1 polymer ?
#
loop_
_entity_poly.entity_id
_entity_poly.type
_entity_poly.pdbx_seq_one_letter_code
_entity_poly.pdbx_strand_id
1 'polypeptide(L)'
;MSSGLYAHRPEELQEIAVVPPAAVRETAQIWRELIHELATVRALTAAALDASDEASRRAMLMLIEAETDEAAALARHLQANDQVA
;
A
#
# COMPACT_ATOMS: atom_id res chain seq x y z
N MET A 1 23.16 30.90 34.54
CA MET A 1 22.67 30.46 33.22
C MET A 1 21.40 29.67 33.46
N SER A 2 20.22 30.26 33.19
CA SER A 2 18.94 29.61 33.47
C SER A 2 18.46 28.92 32.21
N SER A 3 18.40 27.59 32.23
CA SER A 3 17.80 26.80 31.16
C SER A 3 16.29 26.93 31.27
N GLY A 4 15.69 27.79 30.44
CA GLY A 4 14.24 27.91 30.35
C GLY A 4 13.67 26.63 29.75
N LEU A 5 12.97 25.83 30.56
CA LEU A 5 12.09 24.79 30.05
C LEU A 5 10.96 25.51 29.29
N TYR A 6 11.05 25.55 27.96
CA TYR A 6 9.95 26.00 27.12
C TYR A 6 8.87 24.91 27.14
N ALA A 7 7.97 24.99 28.11
CA ALA A 7 6.73 24.25 28.05
C ALA A 7 5.84 24.94 27.00
N HIS A 8 5.74 24.35 25.81
CA HIS A 8 4.79 24.78 24.80
C HIS A 8 3.38 24.75 25.38
N ARG A 9 2.59 25.80 25.11
CA ARG A 9 1.21 25.83 25.57
C ARG A 9 0.43 24.71 24.88
N PRO A 10 -0.54 24.05 25.55
CA PRO A 10 -1.35 22.99 24.93
C PRO A 10 -2.01 23.41 23.60
N GLU A 11 -2.27 24.71 23.48
CA GLU A 11 -2.88 25.39 22.34
C GLU A 11 -1.96 25.40 21.11
N GLU A 12 -0.63 25.41 21.30
CA GLU A 12 0.39 25.31 20.24
C GLU A 12 0.57 23.88 19.71
N LEU A 13 0.03 22.88 20.43
CA LEU A 13 0.07 21.46 20.04
C LEU A 13 -1.20 21.03 19.30
N GLN A 14 -2.22 21.89 19.21
CA GLN A 14 -3.48 21.58 18.52
C GLN A 14 -3.32 21.35 17.01
N GLU A 15 -2.22 21.83 16.41
CA GLU A 15 -1.90 21.62 15.00
C GLU A 15 -1.00 20.39 14.76
N ILE A 16 -0.51 19.74 15.81
CA ILE A 16 0.22 18.48 15.67
C ILE A 16 -0.84 17.37 15.58
N ALA A 17 -1.24 17.02 14.35
CA ALA A 17 -2.03 15.83 14.10
C ALA A 17 -1.29 14.61 14.65
N VAL A 18 -1.74 14.11 15.80
CA VAL A 18 -1.22 12.87 16.38
C VAL A 18 -1.81 11.72 15.56
N VAL A 19 -1.10 11.30 14.52
CA VAL A 19 -1.47 10.10 13.76
C VAL A 19 -1.28 8.88 14.68
N PRO A 20 -2.34 8.09 14.94
CA PRO A 20 -2.21 6.92 15.78
C PRO A 20 -1.21 5.94 15.14
N PRO A 21 -0.28 5.34 15.92
CA PRO A 21 0.70 4.40 15.38
C PRO A 21 0.05 3.14 14.77
N ALA A 22 -1.23 2.86 15.08
CA ALA A 22 -2.01 1.82 14.43
C ALA A 22 -2.31 2.15 12.96
N ALA A 23 -2.74 3.39 12.66
CA ALA A 23 -3.03 3.84 11.30
C ALA A 23 -1.78 3.78 10.40
N VAL A 24 -0.61 4.17 10.94
CA VAL A 24 0.67 4.06 10.21
C VAL A 24 1.02 2.60 9.89
N ARG A 25 0.77 1.67 10.81
CA ARG A 25 1.03 0.23 10.59
C ARG A 25 0.08 -0.36 9.56
N GLU A 26 -1.19 0.03 9.59
CA GLU A 26 -2.20 -0.41 8.62
C GLU A 26 -1.84 0.07 7.20
N THR A 27 -1.55 1.35 7.02
CA THR A 27 -1.10 1.89 5.72
C THR A 27 0.17 1.21 5.23
N ALA A 28 1.15 0.96 6.12
CA ALA A 28 2.37 0.24 5.76
C ALA A 28 2.12 -1.23 5.38
N GLN A 29 1.09 -1.86 5.93
CA GLN A 29 0.68 -3.21 5.55
C GLN A 29 0.03 -3.22 4.16
N ILE A 30 -0.89 -2.28 3.88
CA ILE A 30 -1.54 -2.17 2.56
C ILE A 30 -0.49 -1.92 1.47
N TRP A 31 0.51 -1.06 1.72
CA TRP A 31 1.62 -0.87 0.78
C TRP A 31 2.44 -2.13 0.53
N ARG A 32 2.65 -2.95 1.56
CA ARG A 32 3.39 -4.22 1.42
C ARG A 32 2.63 -5.22 0.55
N GLU A 33 1.33 -5.33 0.78
CA GLU A 33 0.43 -6.18 -0.02
C GLU A 33 0.39 -5.68 -1.48
N LEU A 34 0.28 -4.36 -1.70
CA LEU A 34 0.29 -3.82 -3.07
C LEU A 34 1.60 -4.10 -3.81
N ILE A 35 2.75 -3.97 -3.13
CA ILE A 35 4.05 -4.32 -3.71
C ILE A 35 4.12 -5.81 -4.05
N HIS A 36 3.53 -6.67 -3.21
CA HIS A 36 3.45 -8.10 -3.47
C HIS A 36 2.65 -8.38 -4.74
N GLU A 37 1.44 -7.85 -4.88
CA GLU A 37 0.61 -8.14 -6.06
C GLU A 37 1.23 -7.62 -7.36
N LEU A 38 1.85 -6.44 -7.33
CA LEU A 38 2.57 -5.92 -8.49
C LEU A 38 3.78 -6.80 -8.88
N ALA A 39 4.47 -7.37 -7.89
CA ALA A 39 5.55 -8.32 -8.15
C ALA A 39 5.02 -9.63 -8.74
N THR A 40 3.89 -10.13 -8.25
CA THR A 40 3.20 -11.33 -8.76
C THR A 40 2.73 -11.14 -10.19
N VAL A 41 2.04 -10.03 -10.50
CA VAL A 41 1.63 -9.64 -11.87
C VAL A 41 2.83 -9.64 -12.81
N ARG A 42 3.96 -9.03 -12.39
CA ARG A 42 5.17 -8.99 -13.21
C ARG A 42 5.75 -10.38 -13.46
N ALA A 43 5.79 -11.24 -12.45
CA ALA A 43 6.28 -12.61 -12.58
C ALA A 43 5.39 -13.45 -13.50
N LEU A 44 4.07 -13.38 -13.34
CA LEU A 44 3.10 -14.07 -14.19
C LEU A 44 3.16 -13.58 -15.63
N THR A 45 3.35 -12.27 -15.84
CA THR A 45 3.49 -11.68 -17.18
C THR A 45 4.74 -12.22 -17.88
N ALA A 46 5.88 -12.28 -17.18
CA ALA A 46 7.10 -12.88 -17.72
C ALA A 46 6.88 -14.37 -18.06
N ALA A 47 6.26 -15.14 -17.17
CA ALA A 47 5.95 -16.54 -17.41
C ALA A 47 5.00 -16.74 -18.61
N ALA A 48 4.01 -15.87 -18.80
CA ALA A 48 3.06 -15.94 -19.90
C ALA A 48 3.73 -15.70 -21.26
N LEU A 49 4.71 -14.79 -21.31
CA LEU A 49 5.51 -14.53 -22.51
C LEU A 49 6.39 -15.73 -22.88
N ASP A 50 6.92 -16.44 -21.88
CA ASP A 50 7.77 -17.63 -22.08
C ASP A 50 6.98 -18.93 -22.26
N ALA A 51 5.66 -18.92 -22.04
CA ALA A 51 4.82 -20.10 -22.10
C ALA A 51 4.80 -20.73 -23.52
N SER A 52 5.20 -22.01 -23.59
CA SER A 52 5.28 -22.80 -24.82
C SER A 52 3.93 -23.28 -25.34
N ASP A 53 2.90 -23.30 -24.49
CA ASP A 53 1.55 -23.73 -24.85
C ASP A 53 0.49 -22.68 -24.49
N GLU A 54 -0.57 -22.67 -25.29
CA GLU A 54 -1.63 -21.67 -25.19
C GLU A 54 -2.51 -21.86 -23.94
N ALA A 55 -2.61 -23.07 -23.40
CA ALA A 55 -3.42 -23.31 -22.20
C ALA A 55 -2.74 -22.69 -20.97
N SER A 56 -1.43 -22.91 -20.81
CA SER A 56 -0.61 -22.29 -19.75
C SER A 56 -0.60 -20.77 -19.87
N ARG A 57 -0.44 -20.24 -21.09
CA ARG A 57 -0.51 -18.79 -21.32
C ARG A 57 -1.85 -18.20 -20.87
N ARG A 58 -2.98 -18.81 -21.26
CA ARG A 58 -4.31 -18.36 -20.83
C ARG A 58 -4.51 -18.48 -19.32
N ALA A 59 -4.02 -19.55 -18.70
CA ALA A 59 -4.06 -19.68 -17.24
C ALA A 59 -3.32 -18.55 -16.55
N MET A 60 -2.12 -18.18 -17.02
CA MET A 60 -1.35 -17.07 -16.49
C MET A 60 -2.04 -15.71 -16.72
N LEU A 61 -2.69 -15.50 -17.87
CA LEU A 61 -3.48 -14.29 -18.13
C LEU A 61 -4.66 -14.16 -17.16
N MET A 62 -5.39 -15.25 -16.87
CA MET A 62 -6.45 -15.22 -15.86
C MET A 62 -5.94 -14.90 -14.46
N LEU A 63 -4.76 -15.42 -14.10
CA LEU A 63 -4.12 -15.06 -12.83
C LEU A 63 -3.71 -13.58 -12.82
N ILE A 64 -3.13 -13.06 -13.91
CA ILE A 64 -2.78 -11.63 -14.03
C ILE A 64 -4.01 -10.74 -13.82
N GLU A 65 -5.16 -11.09 -14.41
CA GLU A 65 -6.41 -10.36 -14.21
C GLU A 65 -6.81 -10.33 -12.73
N ALA A 66 -6.79 -11.48 -12.06
CA ALA A 66 -7.11 -11.58 -10.63
C ALA A 66 -6.18 -10.72 -9.75
N GLU A 67 -4.86 -10.84 -9.92
CA GLU A 67 -3.89 -10.07 -9.13
C GLU A 67 -3.98 -8.56 -9.42
N THR A 68 -4.37 -8.18 -10.64
CA THR A 68 -4.58 -6.78 -11.01
C THR A 68 -5.82 -6.20 -10.31
N ASP A 69 -6.89 -6.99 -10.19
CA ASP A 69 -8.09 -6.59 -9.47
C ASP A 69 -7.82 -6.41 -7.96
N GLU A 70 -7.02 -7.29 -7.37
CA GLU A 70 -6.57 -7.19 -5.98
C GLU A 70 -5.70 -5.95 -5.76
N ALA A 71 -4.70 -5.71 -6.62
CA ALA A 71 -3.88 -4.51 -6.59
C ALA A 71 -4.72 -3.23 -6.72
N ALA A 72 -5.74 -3.23 -7.58
CA ALA A 72 -6.66 -2.10 -7.74
C ALA A 72 -7.51 -1.87 -6.47
N ALA A 73 -7.93 -2.94 -5.78
CA ALA A 73 -8.64 -2.82 -4.51
C ALA A 73 -7.76 -2.22 -3.41
N LEU A 74 -6.51 -2.67 -3.29
CA LEU A 74 -5.53 -2.11 -2.35
C LEU A 74 -5.22 -0.63 -2.64
N ALA A 75 -5.07 -0.26 -3.91
CA ALA A 75 -4.87 1.13 -4.31
C ALA A 75 -6.07 2.04 -3.93
N ARG A 76 -7.30 1.55 -4.11
CA ARG A 76 -8.51 2.27 -3.66
C ARG A 76 -8.56 2.42 -2.13
N HIS A 77 -8.10 1.41 -1.40
CA HIS A 77 -8.02 1.48 0.06
C HIS A 77 -7.01 2.56 0.52
N LEU A 78 -5.84 2.62 -0.11
CA LEU A 78 -4.87 3.70 0.17
C LEU A 78 -5.45 5.09 -0.10
N GLN A 79 -6.14 5.27 -1.23
CA GLN A 79 -6.81 6.54 -1.55
C GLN A 79 -7.88 6.92 -0.53
N ALA A 80 -8.63 5.95 -0.01
CA ALA A 80 -9.63 6.20 1.03
C ALA A 80 -8.97 6.60 2.36
N ASN A 81 -7.84 5.97 2.72
CA ASN A 81 -7.10 6.29 3.94
C ASN A 81 -6.49 7.69 3.90
N ASP A 82 -6.01 8.14 2.73
CA ASP A 82 -5.49 9.50 2.53
C ASP A 82 -6.58 10.60 2.61
N GLN A 83 -7.87 10.26 2.46
CA GLN A 83 -8.99 11.21 2.60
C GLN A 83 -9.49 11.37 4.04
N VAL A 84 -9.12 10.45 4.94
CA VAL A 84 -9.57 10.41 6.34
C VAL A 84 -8.48 10.89 7.32
N ALA A 85 -7.22 10.91 6.87
CA ALA A 85 -6.06 11.43 7.61
C ALA A 85 -5.88 12.95 7.45
#